data_AF-A0A9D6K6A9-F1
#
_entry.id   AF-A0A9D6K6A9-F1
#
_cell.length_a   1.000
_cell.length_b   1.000
_cell.length_c   1.000
_cell.angle_alpha   90.00
_cell.angle_beta   90.00
_cell.angle_gamma   90.00
#
_symmetry.space_group_name_H-M   'P 1'
#
loop_
_entity.id
_entity.type
_entity.pdbx_description
1 polymer ?
#
loop_
_entity_poly.entity_id
_entity_poly.type
_entity_poly.pdbx_seq_one_letter_code
_entity_poly.pdbx_strand_id
1 'polypeptide(L)'
;MKRVVIVSVVLVVAIFTLAIPVFTQTEGAGEIKVFEITAKKYAFEPSQITVNKGDKVVLKIKSIDTTHGIEISNFGQKRQLIEKDKVTTVEFVADKAGIFEYRCKWYL
;
A
#
# COMPACT_ATOMS: atom_id res chain seq x y z
N MET A 1 -54.56 -26.44 1.38
CA MET A 1 -53.33 -27.16 1.76
C MET A 1 -52.06 -26.60 1.10
N LYS A 2 -52.03 -26.31 -0.21
CA LYS A 2 -50.83 -25.79 -0.91
C LYS A 2 -50.46 -24.32 -0.58
N ARG A 3 -51.44 -23.46 -0.29
CA ARG A 3 -51.20 -22.01 -0.02
C ARG A 3 -50.58 -21.72 1.35
N VAL A 4 -50.89 -22.53 2.36
CA VAL A 4 -50.34 -22.38 3.73
C VAL A 4 -48.85 -22.73 3.73
N VAL A 5 -48.45 -23.82 3.05
CA VAL A 5 -47.04 -24.24 2.94
C VAL A 5 -46.16 -23.18 2.25
N ILE A 6 -46.68 -22.53 1.19
CA ILE A 6 -45.93 -21.48 0.47
C ILE A 6 -45.72 -20.25 1.37
N VAL A 7 -46.74 -19.85 2.14
CA VAL A 7 -46.62 -18.72 3.08
C VAL A 7 -45.65 -19.03 4.21
N SER A 8 -45.65 -20.27 4.73
CA SER A 8 -44.70 -20.71 5.76
C SER A 8 -43.26 -20.73 5.27
N VAL A 9 -43.02 -21.18 4.03
CA VAL A 9 -41.66 -21.24 3.45
C VAL A 9 -41.13 -19.83 3.14
N VAL A 10 -41.97 -18.93 2.63
CA VAL A 10 -41.58 -17.53 2.35
C VAL A 10 -41.25 -16.77 3.64
N LEU A 11 -41.99 -17.01 4.74
CA LEU A 11 -41.73 -16.36 6.03
C LEU A 11 -40.41 -16.83 6.67
N VAL A 12 -40.07 -18.12 6.55
CA VAL A 12 -38.81 -18.67 7.08
C VAL A 12 -37.59 -18.16 6.30
N VAL A 13 -37.72 -18.01 4.97
CA VAL A 13 -36.64 -17.43 4.13
C VAL A 13 -36.43 -15.94 4.42
N ALA A 14 -37.51 -15.17 4.64
CA ALA A 14 -37.43 -13.75 4.98
C ALA A 14 -36.83 -13.47 6.37
N ILE A 15 -36.94 -14.41 7.31
CA ILE A 15 -36.34 -14.29 8.65
C ILE A 15 -34.85 -14.67 8.62
N PHE A 16 -34.43 -15.55 7.72
CA PHE A 16 -33.02 -15.99 7.59
C PHE A 16 -32.11 -14.94 6.91
N THR A 17 -32.68 -13.96 6.20
CA THR A 17 -31.92 -12.86 5.58
C THR A 17 -31.55 -11.71 6.55
N LEU A 18 -32.05 -11.72 7.79
CA LEU A 18 -31.90 -10.60 8.74
C LEU A 18 -30.75 -10.73 9.75
N ALA A 19 -30.00 -11.85 9.73
CA ALA A 19 -28.96 -12.11 10.73
C ALA A 19 -27.59 -12.45 10.10
N ILE A 20 -27.21 -11.75 9.02
CA ILE A 20 -25.81 -11.77 8.60
C ILE A 20 -25.06 -10.82 9.52
N PRO A 21 -24.14 -11.29 10.39
CA PRO A 21 -23.26 -10.38 11.08
C PRO A 21 -22.44 -9.67 10.02
N VAL A 22 -22.71 -8.37 9.83
CA VAL A 22 -21.84 -7.50 9.05
C VAL A 22 -20.53 -7.44 9.84
N PHE A 23 -19.57 -8.28 9.48
CA PHE A 23 -18.20 -8.12 9.90
C PHE A 23 -17.70 -6.83 9.26
N THR A 24 -17.87 -5.72 9.97
CA THR A 24 -17.13 -4.50 9.70
C THR A 24 -15.67 -4.85 9.93
N GLN A 25 -14.96 -5.21 8.86
CA GLN A 25 -13.51 -5.17 8.87
C GLN A 25 -13.18 -3.70 9.10
N THR A 26 -12.83 -3.38 10.34
CA THR A 26 -12.08 -2.16 10.60
C THR A 26 -10.77 -2.37 9.84
N GLU A 27 -10.64 -1.75 8.66
CA GLU A 27 -9.34 -1.64 8.01
C GLU A 27 -8.49 -0.87 9.03
N GLY A 28 -7.67 -1.61 9.78
CA GLY A 28 -6.83 -1.05 10.82
C GLY A 28 -6.02 0.09 10.22
N ALA A 29 -5.98 1.23 10.91
CA ALA A 29 -5.14 2.34 10.51
C ALA A 29 -3.70 1.81 10.39
N GLY A 30 -3.14 1.88 9.19
CA GLY A 30 -1.82 1.32 8.92
C GLY A 30 -0.73 1.97 9.76
N GLU A 31 0.38 1.25 9.95
CA GLU A 31 1.49 1.72 10.76
C GLU A 31 2.42 2.62 9.95
N ILE A 32 3.23 3.44 10.65
CA ILE A 32 4.32 4.17 10.00
C ILE A 32 5.55 3.26 9.92
N LYS A 33 5.96 2.92 8.70
CA LYS A 33 7.16 2.14 8.41
C LYS A 33 8.25 3.04 7.85
N VAL A 34 9.39 3.13 8.55
CA VAL A 34 10.54 3.94 8.14
C VAL A 34 11.65 3.03 7.65
N PHE A 35 12.20 3.32 6.46
CA PHE A 35 13.31 2.58 5.88
C PHE A 35 14.47 3.52 5.54
N GLU A 36 15.69 3.10 5.88
CA GLU A 36 16.90 3.74 5.40
C GLU A 36 17.36 3.02 4.13
N ILE A 37 17.55 3.78 3.06
CA ILE A 37 17.89 3.27 1.74
C ILE A 37 19.19 3.92 1.28
N THR A 38 20.16 3.11 0.87
CA THR A 38 21.38 3.58 0.20
C THR A 38 21.19 3.50 -1.31
N ALA A 39 21.38 4.63 -1.99
CA ALA A 39 21.42 4.70 -3.44
C ALA A 39 22.87 4.70 -3.92
N LYS A 40 23.15 3.87 -4.92
CA LYS A 40 24.42 3.83 -5.65
C LYS A 40 24.16 3.49 -7.11
N LYS A 41 25.18 3.58 -7.95
CA LYS A 41 25.12 3.19 -9.36
C LYS A 41 24.46 1.82 -9.50
N TYR A 42 23.35 1.83 -10.22
CA TYR A 42 22.55 0.65 -10.58
C TYR A 42 21.86 -0.09 -9.44
N ALA A 43 21.85 0.45 -8.21
CA ALA A 43 21.24 -0.24 -7.07
C ALA A 43 20.67 0.69 -6.01
N PHE A 44 19.60 0.22 -5.38
CA PHE A 44 19.11 0.69 -4.10
C PHE A 44 19.25 -0.45 -3.08
N GLU A 45 19.68 -0.13 -1.86
CA GLU A 45 19.89 -1.10 -0.78
C GLU A 45 19.12 -0.66 0.47
N PRO A 46 18.21 -1.49 1.01
CA PRO A 46 17.74 -2.76 0.44
C PRO A 46 17.05 -2.57 -0.93
N SER A 47 17.16 -3.59 -1.79
CA SER A 47 16.51 -3.58 -3.12
C SER A 47 15.00 -3.76 -3.03
N GLN A 48 14.52 -4.37 -1.96
CA GLN A 48 13.11 -4.63 -1.70
C GLN A 48 12.78 -4.29 -0.25
N ILE A 49 11.59 -3.72 -0.07
CA ILE A 49 10.94 -3.58 1.23
C ILE A 49 9.58 -4.27 1.18
N THR A 50 9.11 -4.75 2.33
CA THR A 50 7.79 -5.38 2.47
C THR A 50 7.04 -4.65 3.58
N VAL A 51 5.80 -4.24 3.29
CA VAL A 51 4.91 -3.52 4.21
C VAL A 51 3.49 -4.06 4.07
N ASN A 52 2.63 -3.76 5.02
CA ASN A 52 1.22 -4.11 4.94
C ASN A 52 0.45 -3.09 4.10
N LYS A 53 -0.62 -3.54 3.44
CA LYS A 53 -1.57 -2.62 2.81
C LYS A 53 -2.12 -1.68 3.88
N GLY A 54 -2.09 -0.37 3.61
CA GLY A 54 -2.51 0.69 4.52
C GLY A 54 -1.37 1.38 5.26
N ASP A 55 -0.16 0.79 5.31
CA ASP A 55 0.97 1.39 6.00
C ASP A 55 1.39 2.73 5.36
N LYS A 56 1.78 3.69 6.19
CA LYS A 56 2.48 4.89 5.75
C LYS A 56 3.96 4.57 5.66
N VAL A 57 4.50 4.57 4.45
CA VAL A 57 5.91 4.29 4.17
C VAL A 57 6.69 5.59 4.11
N VAL A 58 7.82 5.64 4.82
CA VAL A 58 8.79 6.74 4.83
C VAL A 58 10.14 6.20 4.41
N LEU A 59 10.61 6.57 3.22
CA LEU A 59 11.93 6.21 2.72
C LEU A 59 12.90 7.35 2.98
N LYS A 60 13.93 7.10 3.79
CA LYS A 60 15.07 7.99 3.99
C LYS A 60 16.21 7.52 3.11
N ILE A 61 16.40 8.19 1.97
CA ILE A 61 17.28 7.73 0.91
C ILE A 61 18.54 8.59 0.90
N LYS A 62 19.72 7.96 0.98
CA LYS A 62 21.02 8.65 0.87
C LYS A 62 21.78 8.10 -0.32
N SER A 63 22.36 8.97 -1.15
CA SER A 63 23.31 8.55 -2.18
C SER A 63 24.75 8.62 -1.68
N ILE A 64 25.55 7.61 -2.04
CA ILE A 64 26.97 7.51 -1.66
C ILE A 64 27.95 7.78 -2.82
N ASP A 65 27.47 7.98 -4.04
CA ASP A 65 28.35 8.13 -5.21
C ASP A 65 28.05 9.36 -6.09
N THR A 66 26.81 9.54 -6.53
CA THR A 66 26.36 10.63 -7.42
C THR A 66 24.89 11.00 -7.18
N THR A 67 24.39 12.03 -7.84
CA THR A 67 22.97 12.36 -7.77
C THR A 67 22.15 11.31 -8.53
N HIS A 68 21.13 10.76 -7.87
CA HIS A 68 20.14 9.86 -8.47
C HIS A 68 18.78 10.53 -8.47
N GLY A 69 17.79 9.86 -9.05
CA GLY A 69 16.39 10.16 -8.75
C GLY A 69 15.65 8.93 -8.32
N ILE A 70 14.44 9.11 -7.82
CA ILE A 70 13.51 8.02 -7.52
C ILE A 70 12.15 8.35 -8.12
N GLU A 71 11.56 7.39 -8.82
CA GLU A 71 10.18 7.43 -9.29
C GLU A 71 9.37 6.25 -8.72
N ILE A 72 8.26 6.57 -8.05
CA ILE A 72 7.29 5.61 -7.51
C ILE A 72 5.92 5.92 -8.12
N SER A 73 5.51 5.17 -9.15
CA SER A 73 4.30 5.48 -9.93
C SER A 73 3.00 5.01 -9.26
N ASN A 74 3.03 3.89 -8.54
CA ASN A 74 1.82 3.19 -8.10
C ASN A 74 1.07 3.87 -6.94
N PHE A 75 1.72 4.80 -6.24
CA PHE A 75 1.23 5.47 -5.03
C PHE A 75 1.15 7.00 -5.20
N GLY A 76 0.51 7.44 -6.30
CA GLY A 76 0.30 8.87 -6.58
C GLY A 76 1.52 9.58 -7.15
N GLN A 77 2.30 8.87 -7.97
CA GLN A 77 3.46 9.37 -8.72
C GLN A 77 4.38 10.30 -7.93
N LYS A 78 5.31 9.70 -7.18
CA LYS A 78 6.35 10.44 -6.47
C LYS A 78 7.60 10.47 -7.32
N ARG A 79 8.15 11.67 -7.53
CA ARG A 79 9.47 11.86 -8.15
C ARG A 79 10.31 12.82 -7.35
N GLN A 80 11.54 12.45 -7.05
CA GLN A 80 12.44 13.26 -6.22
C GLN A 80 13.89 13.04 -6.64
N LEU A 81 14.70 14.10 -6.58
CA LEU A 81 16.16 13.99 -6.68
C LEU A 81 16.76 13.53 -5.36
N ILE A 82 17.74 12.64 -5.45
CA ILE A 82 18.56 12.16 -4.35
C ILE A 82 19.94 12.75 -4.56
N GLU A 83 20.18 13.92 -3.97
CA GLU A 83 21.48 14.58 -4.03
C GLU A 83 22.54 13.75 -3.32
N LYS A 84 23.76 13.75 -3.87
CA LYS A 84 24.90 13.08 -3.24
C LYS A 84 25.12 13.60 -1.81
N ASP A 85 25.38 12.68 -0.89
CA ASP A 85 25.70 12.95 0.52
C ASP A 85 24.57 13.63 1.34
N LYS A 86 23.37 13.77 0.77
CA LYS A 86 22.17 14.27 1.47
C LYS A 86 21.14 13.16 1.63
N VAL A 87 20.30 13.30 2.66
CA VAL A 87 19.15 12.43 2.88
C VAL A 87 17.92 13.07 2.22
N THR A 88 17.32 12.34 1.30
CA THR A 88 16.04 12.67 0.66
C THR A 88 14.95 11.81 1.27
N THR A 89 13.85 12.44 1.72
CA THR A 89 12.68 11.72 2.27
C THR A 89 11.58 11.60 1.23
N VAL A 90 11.06 10.38 1.02
CA VAL A 90 9.88 10.11 0.19
C VAL A 90 8.82 9.40 1.03
N GLU A 91 7.59 9.91 1.00
CA GLU A 91 6.46 9.35 1.75
C GLU A 91 5.31 8.95 0.84
N PHE A 92 4.70 7.81 1.14
CA PHE A 92 3.49 7.34 0.47
C PHE A 92 2.70 6.38 1.37
N VAL A 93 1.43 6.15 1.01
CA VAL A 93 0.60 5.12 1.65
C VAL A 93 0.57 3.90 0.75
N ALA A 94 0.83 2.72 1.29
CA ALA A 94 0.74 1.46 0.57
C ALA A 94 -0.74 1.03 0.40
N ASP A 95 -1.50 1.78 -0.39
CA ASP A 95 -2.96 1.62 -0.53
C ASP A 95 -3.39 0.38 -1.35
N LYS A 96 -2.42 -0.32 -1.96
CA LYS A 96 -2.62 -1.50 -2.82
C LYS A 96 -1.70 -2.62 -2.40
N ALA A 97 -2.21 -3.86 -2.45
CA ALA A 97 -1.41 -5.06 -2.29
C ALA A 97 -0.79 -5.47 -3.63
N GLY A 98 0.45 -5.94 -3.61
CA GLY A 98 1.17 -6.39 -4.80
C GLY A 98 2.67 -6.10 -4.74
N ILE A 99 3.36 -6.41 -5.83
CA ILE A 99 4.77 -6.06 -6.03
C ILE A 99 4.81 -4.85 -6.94
N PHE A 100 5.46 -3.78 -6.49
CA PHE A 100 5.56 -2.52 -7.22
C PHE A 100 7.02 -2.12 -7.38
N GLU A 101 7.41 -1.82 -8.61
CA GLU A 101 8.75 -1.35 -8.92
C GLU A 101 8.87 0.15 -8.66
N TYR A 102 10.06 0.57 -8.22
CA TYR A 102 10.51 1.96 -8.28
C TYR A 102 11.78 2.02 -9.12
N ARG A 103 12.03 3.17 -9.75
CA ARG A 103 13.12 3.31 -10.74
C ARG A 103 13.99 4.52 -10.45
N CYS A 104 15.25 4.43 -10.84
CA CYS A 104 16.11 5.61 -10.88
C CYS A 104 15.74 6.47 -12.09
N LYS A 105 15.26 7.69 -11.84
CA LYS A 105 14.98 8.70 -12.87
C LYS A 105 15.53 10.05 -12.44
N TRP A 106 16.75 10.33 -12.89
CA TRP A 106 17.55 11.48 -12.46
C TRP A 106 17.19 12.81 -13.13
N TYR A 107 16.33 12.80 -14.15
CA TYR A 107 15.74 13.99 -14.76
C TYR A 107 14.25 14.08 -14.38
N LEU A 108 13.86 15.20 -13.77
CA LEU A 108 12.49 15.47 -13.33
C LEU A 108 11.70 16.20 -14.40
#